data_AF-A0A958SY72-F1
#
_entry.id   AF-A0A958SY72-F1
#
_cell.length_a   1.000
_cell.length_b   1.000
_cell.length_c   1.000
_cell.angle_alpha   90.00
_cell.angle_beta   90.00
_cell.angle_gamma   90.00
#
_symmetry.space_group_name_H-M   'P 1'
#
loop_
_entity.id
_entity.type
_entity.pdbx_description
1 polymer ?
#
loop_
_entity_poly.entity_id
_entity_poly.type
_entity_poly.pdbx_seq_one_letter_code
_entity_poly.pdbx_strand_id
1 'polypeptide(L)'
;RHKDIVGVIHFAASKAVGESVEKPLLYYENNINTLVYMLKSVLNLDASNFIFSSSCTVYGQADTMPITESAPIKPAESPYGNTKQIGEEIIQDTCKVYSEFKA
;
A
#
# COMPACT_ATOMS: atom_id res chain seq x y z
N ARG A 1 4.61 -21.26 -14.76
CA ARG A 1 5.09 -20.23 -13.79
C ARG A 1 6.13 -19.37 -14.51
N HIS A 2 5.99 -18.06 -14.44
CA HIS A 2 6.93 -17.10 -15.04
C HIS A 2 8.10 -16.89 -14.08
N LYS A 3 9.34 -17.08 -14.57
CA LYS A 3 10.58 -16.89 -13.80
C LYS A 3 11.32 -15.60 -14.18
N ASP A 4 10.81 -14.94 -15.19
CA ASP A 4 11.31 -13.75 -15.86
C ASP A 4 10.61 -12.47 -15.38
N ILE A 5 9.90 -12.54 -14.25
CA ILE A 5 9.25 -11.38 -13.64
C ILE A 5 10.34 -10.48 -13.06
N VAL A 6 10.45 -9.27 -13.61
CA VAL A 6 11.42 -8.25 -13.17
C VAL A 6 10.81 -7.19 -12.24
N GLY A 7 9.49 -7.18 -12.08
CA GLY A 7 8.79 -6.26 -11.18
C GLY A 7 7.29 -6.49 -11.12
N VAL A 8 6.64 -5.85 -10.14
CA VAL A 8 5.20 -5.97 -9.86
C VAL A 8 4.58 -4.59 -9.64
N ILE A 9 3.42 -4.35 -10.24
CA ILE A 9 2.58 -3.17 -9.94
C ILE A 9 1.32 -3.66 -9.24
N HIS A 10 1.12 -3.28 -7.99
CA HIS A 10 0.08 -3.81 -7.12
C HIS A 10 -1.13 -2.88 -7.01
N PHE A 11 -2.16 -3.17 -7.82
CA PHE A 11 -3.45 -2.48 -7.82
C PHE A 11 -4.56 -3.22 -7.04
N ALA A 12 -4.32 -4.46 -6.62
CA ALA A 12 -5.35 -5.33 -6.06
C ALA A 12 -5.75 -4.89 -4.64
N ALA A 13 -6.80 -4.09 -4.53
CA ALA A 13 -7.38 -3.64 -3.27
C ALA A 13 -8.85 -3.25 -3.46
N SER A 14 -9.66 -3.45 -2.42
CA SER A 14 -10.97 -2.81 -2.30
C SER A 14 -10.78 -1.30 -2.13
N LYS A 15 -11.58 -0.50 -2.83
CA LYS A 15 -11.31 0.95 -3.01
C LYS A 15 -12.41 1.92 -2.55
N ALA A 16 -13.59 1.45 -2.18
CA ALA A 16 -14.71 2.35 -1.90
C ALA A 16 -14.64 2.85 -0.45
N VAL A 17 -14.45 4.16 -0.28
CA VAL A 17 -14.36 4.82 1.02
C VAL A 17 -15.61 4.57 1.87
N GLY A 18 -16.80 4.80 1.32
CA GLY A 18 -18.07 4.62 2.05
C GLY A 18 -18.28 3.18 2.52
N GLU A 19 -18.11 2.19 1.64
CA GLU A 19 -18.25 0.78 2.01
C GLU A 19 -17.20 0.37 3.06
N SER A 20 -15.99 0.93 3.01
CA SER A 20 -14.95 0.60 3.98
C SER A 20 -15.34 0.93 5.41
N VAL A 21 -16.14 1.99 5.62
CA VAL A 21 -16.67 2.38 6.93
C VAL A 21 -17.71 1.37 7.41
N GLU A 22 -18.55 0.86 6.51
CA GLU A 22 -19.57 -0.14 6.82
C GLU A 22 -18.97 -1.54 7.03
N LYS A 23 -17.89 -1.89 6.31
CA LYS A 23 -17.26 -3.22 6.30
C LYS A 23 -15.74 -3.13 6.50
N PRO A 24 -15.26 -2.62 7.65
CA PRO A 24 -13.82 -2.38 7.87
C PRO A 24 -12.98 -3.66 7.76
N LEU A 25 -13.42 -4.76 8.36
CA LEU A 25 -12.67 -6.02 8.36
C LEU A 25 -12.46 -6.59 6.96
N LEU A 26 -13.46 -6.45 6.07
CA LEU A 26 -13.34 -6.85 4.67
C LEU A 26 -12.20 -6.09 3.96
N TYR A 27 -12.06 -4.79 4.26
CA TYR A 27 -11.02 -3.95 3.67
C TYR A 27 -9.64 -4.26 4.25
N TYR A 28 -9.53 -4.44 5.57
CA TYR A 28 -8.27 -4.83 6.19
C TYR A 28 -7.81 -6.21 5.72
N GLU A 29 -8.69 -7.20 5.74
CA GLU A 29 -8.38 -8.55 5.28
C GLU A 29 -7.93 -8.55 3.82
N ASN A 30 -8.70 -7.93 2.93
CA ASN A 30 -8.36 -7.95 1.51
C ASN A 30 -7.10 -7.14 1.19
N ASN A 31 -7.03 -5.88 1.65
CA ASN A 31 -5.98 -4.95 1.24
C ASN A 31 -4.64 -5.27 1.90
N ILE A 32 -4.63 -5.60 3.20
CA ILE A 32 -3.39 -5.84 3.94
C ILE A 32 -2.87 -7.24 3.69
N ASN A 33 -3.70 -8.29 3.78
CA ASN A 33 -3.20 -9.64 3.60
C ASN A 33 -2.69 -9.86 2.19
N THR A 34 -3.41 -9.36 1.17
CA THR A 34 -2.97 -9.50 -0.22
C THR A 34 -1.63 -8.80 -0.45
N LEU A 35 -1.42 -7.60 0.11
CA LEU A 35 -0.12 -6.93 0.07
C LEU A 35 0.97 -7.79 0.72
N VAL A 36 0.73 -8.29 1.94
CA VAL A 36 1.71 -9.12 2.68
C VAL A 36 2.09 -10.38 1.89
N TYR A 37 1.12 -11.08 1.29
CA TYR A 37 1.40 -12.27 0.48
C TYR A 37 2.12 -11.93 -0.83
N MET A 38 1.79 -10.80 -1.45
CA MET A 38 2.50 -10.32 -2.64
C MET A 38 3.95 -9.98 -2.32
N LEU A 39 4.22 -9.23 -1.25
CA LEU A 39 5.59 -8.90 -0.83
C LEU A 39 6.40 -10.18 -0.53
N LYS A 40 5.84 -11.13 0.22
CA LYS A 40 6.49 -12.44 0.45
C LYS A 40 6.83 -13.16 -0.87
N SER A 41 5.99 -13.03 -1.89
CA SER A 41 6.23 -13.66 -3.19
C SER A 41 7.31 -12.94 -3.99
N VAL A 42 7.29 -11.60 -3.99
CA VAL A 42 8.25 -10.77 -4.73
C VAL A 42 9.65 -10.86 -4.15
N LEU A 43 9.78 -10.93 -2.82
CA LEU A 43 11.08 -11.08 -2.14
C LEU A 43 11.81 -12.40 -2.47
N ASN A 44 11.12 -13.38 -3.07
CA ASN A 44 11.72 -14.62 -3.54
C ASN A 44 12.15 -14.57 -5.02
N LEU A 45 12.02 -13.41 -5.69
CA LEU A 45 12.46 -13.20 -7.07
C LEU A 45 13.86 -12.60 -7.10
N ASP A 46 14.64 -12.95 -8.12
CA ASP A 46 16.00 -12.41 -8.33
C ASP A 46 15.98 -10.88 -8.54
N ALA A 47 14.88 -10.35 -9.09
CA ALA A 47 14.63 -8.91 -9.21
C ALA A 47 13.35 -8.54 -8.43
N SER A 48 13.49 -7.60 -7.50
CA SER A 48 12.49 -7.29 -6.48
C SER A 48 11.96 -5.85 -6.60
N ASN A 49 11.56 -5.44 -7.81
CA ASN A 49 10.93 -4.13 -8.04
C ASN A 49 9.41 -4.20 -7.76
N PHE A 50 8.87 -3.24 -7.02
CA PHE A 50 7.47 -3.19 -6.63
C PHE A 50 6.93 -1.76 -6.80
N ILE A 51 5.71 -1.60 -7.28
CA ILE A 51 5.02 -0.31 -7.30
C ILE A 51 3.69 -0.51 -6.59
N PHE A 52 3.47 0.22 -5.50
CA PHE A 52 2.25 0.17 -4.73
C PHE A 52 1.27 1.24 -5.18
N SER A 53 0.03 0.86 -5.50
CA SER A 53 -1.03 1.82 -5.76
C SER A 53 -1.56 2.38 -4.42
N SER A 54 -0.92 3.43 -3.91
CA SER A 54 -1.42 4.19 -2.77
C SER A 54 -2.61 5.11 -3.17
N SER A 55 -2.95 6.10 -2.34
CA SER A 55 -4.08 7.02 -2.53
C SER A 55 -3.85 8.34 -1.80
N CYS A 56 -4.36 9.46 -2.34
CA CYS A 56 -4.31 10.75 -1.64
C CYS A 56 -5.07 10.76 -0.30
N THR A 57 -5.91 9.74 -0.04
CA THR A 57 -6.58 9.55 1.27
C THR A 57 -5.60 9.33 2.43
N VAL A 58 -4.33 9.01 2.16
CA VAL A 58 -3.29 8.91 3.20
C VAL A 58 -2.96 10.27 3.83
N TYR A 59 -3.33 11.38 3.20
CA TYR A 59 -3.12 12.71 3.75
C TYR A 59 -4.28 13.22 4.61
N GLY A 60 -5.36 12.43 4.76
CA GLY A 60 -6.60 12.86 5.43
C GLY A 60 -7.15 14.16 4.81
N GLN A 61 -7.75 15.02 5.63
CA GLN A 61 -8.10 16.37 5.22
C GLN A 61 -6.87 17.27 5.07
N ALA A 62 -6.56 17.67 3.83
CA ALA A 62 -5.46 18.58 3.51
C ALA A 62 -5.69 19.98 4.10
N ASP A 63 -4.67 20.58 4.73
CA ASP A 63 -4.75 21.96 5.24
C ASP A 63 -4.61 23.00 4.12
N THR A 64 -3.83 22.65 3.09
CA THR A 64 -3.50 23.54 1.98
C THR A 64 -3.63 22.80 0.66
N MET A 65 -4.00 23.55 -0.38
CA MET A 65 -4.16 23.05 -1.75
C MET A 65 -3.32 23.91 -2.71
N PRO A 66 -2.66 23.33 -3.73
CA PRO A 66 -2.60 21.90 -4.03
C PRO A 66 -1.76 21.12 -3.00
N ILE A 67 -2.13 19.86 -2.75
CA ILE A 67 -1.36 18.97 -1.89
C ILE A 67 -0.09 18.47 -2.60
N THR A 68 0.99 18.30 -1.84
CA THR A 68 2.28 17.76 -2.33
C THR A 68 2.70 16.58 -1.46
N GLU A 69 3.66 15.78 -1.93
CA GLU A 69 4.19 14.63 -1.20
C GLU A 69 4.94 15.02 0.09
N SER A 70 5.26 16.31 0.26
CA SER A 70 5.83 16.87 1.49
C SER A 70 4.77 17.15 2.57
N ALA A 71 3.48 17.01 2.25
CA ALA A 71 2.42 17.16 3.22
C ALA A 71 2.51 16.06 4.30
N PRO A 72 2.25 16.38 5.57
CA PRO A 72 2.27 15.38 6.62
C PRO A 72 1.18 14.34 6.40
N ILE A 73 1.53 13.06 6.61
CA ILE A 73 0.53 12.00 6.74
C ILE A 73 -0.28 12.27 8.00
N LYS A 74 -1.59 12.40 7.86
CA LYS A 74 -2.54 12.60 8.96
C LYS A 74 -3.29 11.30 9.24
N PRO A 75 -3.87 11.08 10.42
CA PRO A 75 -4.72 9.93 10.67
C PRO A 75 -5.79 9.77 9.58
N ALA A 76 -5.88 8.57 8.98
CA ALA A 76 -6.85 8.32 7.93
C ALA A 76 -8.29 8.43 8.43
N GLU A 77 -9.16 9.03 7.62
CA GLU A 77 -10.58 9.26 7.94
C GLU A 77 -11.49 8.06 7.61
N SER A 78 -10.93 7.00 7.02
CA SER A 78 -11.66 5.80 6.65
C SER A 78 -10.80 4.55 6.76
N PRO A 79 -11.40 3.36 6.96
CA PRO A 79 -10.68 2.09 6.93
C PRO A 79 -9.93 1.87 5.62
N TYR A 80 -10.50 2.27 4.46
CA TYR A 80 -9.78 2.25 3.19
C TYR A 80 -8.50 3.09 3.24
N GLY A 81 -8.60 4.35 3.64
CA GLY A 81 -7.43 5.24 3.75
C GLY A 81 -6.38 4.69 4.71
N ASN A 82 -6.82 4.13 5.83
CA ASN A 82 -5.94 3.53 6.82
C ASN A 82 -5.21 2.30 6.24
N THR A 83 -5.88 1.47 5.43
CA THR A 83 -5.21 0.35 4.76
C THR A 83 -4.11 0.79 3.79
N LYS A 84 -4.20 1.99 3.21
CA LYS A 84 -3.16 2.54 2.35
C LYS A 84 -1.97 3.06 3.14
N GLN A 85 -2.20 3.72 4.28
CA GLN A 85 -1.14 4.14 5.20
C GLN A 85 -0.36 2.92 5.74
N ILE A 86 -1.08 1.94 6.30
CA ILE A 86 -0.46 0.70 6.79
C ILE A 86 0.30 -0.01 5.66
N GLY A 87 -0.25 0.01 4.43
CA GLY A 87 0.44 -0.55 3.27
C GLY A 87 1.79 0.13 2.98
N GLU A 88 1.84 1.45 3.01
CA GLU A 88 3.09 2.21 2.87
C GLU A 88 4.07 1.89 4.02
N GLU A 89 3.60 1.83 5.26
CA GLU A 89 4.42 1.48 6.43
C GLU A 89 5.05 0.09 6.30
N ILE A 90 4.25 -0.93 5.94
CA ILE A 90 4.74 -2.30 5.71
C ILE A 90 5.82 -2.32 4.63
N ILE A 91 5.62 -1.58 3.53
CA ILE A 91 6.59 -1.51 2.43
C ILE A 91 7.86 -0.81 2.88
N GLN A 92 7.77 0.31 3.60
CA GLN A 92 8.93 1.03 4.14
C GLN A 92 9.74 0.14 5.08
N ASP A 93 9.08 -0.58 6.00
CA ASP A 93 9.75 -1.50 6.90
C ASP A 93 10.39 -2.68 6.15
N THR A 94 9.76 -3.16 5.09
CA THR A 94 10.35 -4.18 4.21
C THR A 94 11.61 -3.65 3.52
N CYS A 95 11.58 -2.43 2.96
CA CYS A 95 12.73 -1.81 2.30
C CYS A 95 13.92 -1.60 3.26
N LYS A 96 13.67 -1.32 4.55
CA LYS A 96 14.74 -1.18 5.55
C LYS A 96 15.53 -2.47 5.79
N VAL A 97 14.90 -3.63 5.60
CA VAL A 97 15.51 -4.95 5.86
C VAL A 97 16.09 -5.56 4.58
N TYR A 98 15.41 -5.39 3.44
CA TYR A 98 15.77 -6.02 2.17
C TYR A 98 16.36 -5.01 1.19
N SER A 99 17.69 -4.84 1.19
CA SER A 99 18.39 -3.83 0.36
C SER A 99 18.18 -3.96 -1.15
N GLU A 100 17.91 -5.17 -1.63
CA GLU A 100 17.65 -5.46 -3.06
C GLU A 100 16.19 -5.23 -3.47
N PHE A 101 15.29 -5.07 -2.48
CA PHE A 101 13.88 -4.76 -2.72
C PHE A 101 13.70 -3.27 -2.97
N LYS A 102 13.13 -2.92 -4.12
CA LYS A 102 12.92 -1.54 -4.56
C LYS A 102 11.43 -1.29 -4.71
N ALA A 103 10.87 -0.43 -3.87
CA ALA A 103 9.47 -0.06 -3.90
C ALA A 103 9.27 1.47 -3.95
#